data_AF-A0A9E6DP15-F1
#
_entry.id   AF-A0A9E6DP15-F1
#
_cell.length_a   1.000
_cell.length_b   1.000
_cell.length_c   1.000
_cell.angle_alpha   90.00
_cell.angle_beta   90.00
_cell.angle_gamma   90.00
#
_symmetry.space_group_name_H-M   'P 1'
#
loop_
_entity.id
_entity.type
_entity.pdbx_description
1 polymer ?
#
loop_
_entity_poly.entity_id
_entity_poly.type
_entity_poly.pdbx_seq_one_letter_code
_entity_poly.pdbx_strand_id
1 'polypeptide(L)'
;METPELLRFLELVREEVGAADARYELGGQPPNDSRVTSQALDEEWRLVVAFTDPISDRSAVDKMLERLVSPFVDLLRSVTVVKQPVQLDRGTTRPAAAQARLDRALAQLADRAGASCSLVIDDRSPMLWGPGTIRRVIIDVETAIIDASLLKKLDGSPEPTSRGRFVRDTMRERLDALGLQPAETVEADAQISRWFDAEQVAPGWVQTCLLAATAIDALRGPANAHLRPVEDTLRRVIHRENFGCLARRFANQYWLCLVFSGEFSELRAEAQAIRAAPLIEALVHHLPPVEPDSGGKSKASSLRLV
;
A
#
# COMPACT_ATOMS: atom_id res chain seq x y z
N MET A 1 -18.93 -3.50 -15.21
CA MET A 1 -19.95 -4.43 -14.67
C MET A 1 -20.22 -4.12 -13.20
N GLU A 2 -21.43 -3.69 -12.85
CA GLU A 2 -21.80 -3.53 -11.42
C GLU A 2 -21.75 -4.89 -10.75
N THR A 3 -21.26 -4.95 -9.51
CA THR A 3 -21.15 -6.23 -8.80
C THR A 3 -22.56 -6.76 -8.48
N PRO A 4 -22.80 -8.07 -8.59
CA PRO A 4 -24.11 -8.66 -8.28
C PRO A 4 -24.61 -8.35 -6.87
N GLU A 5 -23.71 -8.13 -5.90
CA GLU A 5 -24.12 -7.77 -4.53
C GLU A 5 -24.67 -6.34 -4.44
N LEU A 6 -24.10 -5.38 -5.18
CA LEU A 6 -24.57 -4.00 -5.17
C LEU A 6 -25.97 -3.89 -5.79
N LEU A 7 -26.20 -4.58 -6.90
CA LEU A 7 -27.51 -4.62 -7.56
C LEU A 7 -28.58 -5.18 -6.64
N ARG A 8 -28.29 -6.30 -5.96
CA ARG A 8 -29.23 -6.89 -4.97
C ARG A 8 -29.50 -5.96 -3.80
N PHE A 9 -28.49 -5.22 -3.34
CA PHE A 9 -28.68 -4.23 -2.27
C PHE A 9 -29.58 -3.07 -2.73
N LEU A 10 -29.37 -2.54 -3.94
CA LEU A 10 -30.21 -1.47 -4.49
C LEU A 10 -31.65 -1.94 -4.72
N GLU A 11 -31.84 -3.17 -5.19
CA GLU A 11 -33.16 -3.81 -5.32
C GLU A 11 -33.84 -3.93 -3.95
N LEU A 12 -33.13 -4.41 -2.93
CA LEU A 12 -33.63 -4.50 -1.56
C LEU A 12 -34.04 -3.12 -1.01
N VAL A 13 -33.20 -2.10 -1.18
CA VAL A 13 -33.52 -0.72 -0.77
C VAL A 13 -34.78 -0.24 -1.48
N ARG A 14 -34.88 -0.47 -2.79
CA ARG A 14 -36.05 -0.05 -3.58
C ARG A 14 -37.33 -0.71 -3.08
N GLU A 15 -37.28 -2.01 -2.80
CA GLU A 15 -38.43 -2.80 -2.34
C GLU A 15 -38.86 -2.43 -0.92
N GLU A 16 -37.92 -2.39 0.03
CA GLU A 16 -38.20 -2.09 1.43
C GLU A 16 -38.74 -0.68 1.62
N VAL A 17 -38.22 0.28 0.84
CA VAL A 17 -38.58 1.70 0.94
C VAL A 17 -39.78 2.07 0.06
N GLY A 18 -40.21 1.17 -0.84
CA GLY A 18 -41.29 1.45 -1.79
C GLY A 18 -40.92 2.54 -2.80
N ALA A 19 -39.64 2.60 -3.18
CA ALA A 19 -39.12 3.60 -4.09
C ALA A 19 -39.32 3.20 -5.56
N ALA A 20 -39.37 4.19 -6.44
CA ALA A 20 -39.37 3.94 -7.89
C ALA A 20 -37.97 3.59 -8.39
N ASP A 21 -36.95 4.20 -7.79
CA ASP A 21 -35.54 4.01 -8.15
C ASP A 21 -34.65 4.10 -6.91
N ALA A 22 -33.58 3.31 -6.90
CA ALA A 22 -32.55 3.34 -5.90
C ALA A 22 -31.20 3.23 -6.60
N ARG A 23 -30.33 4.21 -6.38
CA ARG A 23 -29.05 4.32 -7.08
C ARG A 23 -27.96 4.87 -6.18
N TYR A 24 -26.73 4.66 -6.63
CA TYR A 24 -25.53 5.10 -5.94
C TYR A 24 -24.97 6.33 -6.66
N GLU A 25 -24.78 7.44 -5.95
CA GLU A 25 -24.26 8.68 -6.51
C GLU A 25 -22.97 9.13 -5.82
N LEU A 26 -22.05 9.68 -6.60
CA LEU A 26 -20.82 10.33 -6.11
C LEU A 26 -21.11 11.82 -5.86
N GLY A 27 -21.02 12.24 -4.60
CA GLY A 27 -21.08 13.62 -4.16
C GLY A 27 -22.42 14.31 -4.47
N GLY A 28 -22.34 15.64 -4.63
CA GLY A 28 -23.46 16.48 -5.03
C GLY A 28 -24.16 17.19 -3.87
N GLN A 29 -24.86 18.28 -4.20
CA GLN A 29 -25.70 19.00 -3.24
C GLN A 29 -26.87 18.10 -2.82
N PRO A 30 -27.35 18.19 -1.57
CA PRO A 30 -28.55 17.49 -1.13
C PRO A 30 -29.69 17.73 -2.14
N PRO A 31 -30.42 16.67 -2.54
CA PRO A 31 -31.48 16.83 -3.51
C PRO A 31 -32.54 17.80 -2.97
N ASN A 32 -32.86 18.83 -3.78
CA ASN A 32 -33.90 19.82 -3.48
C ASN A 32 -35.29 19.40 -4.03
N ASP A 33 -35.43 18.15 -4.50
CA ASP A 33 -36.69 17.59 -4.98
C ASP A 33 -37.40 16.86 -3.83
N SER A 34 -38.69 17.15 -3.62
CA SER A 34 -39.52 16.53 -2.58
C SER A 34 -39.76 15.02 -2.79
N ARG A 35 -39.43 14.50 -3.98
CA ARG A 35 -39.52 13.08 -4.35
C ARG A 35 -38.21 12.33 -4.19
N VAL A 36 -37.14 12.98 -3.75
CA VAL A 36 -35.81 12.36 -3.68
C VAL A 36 -35.21 12.56 -2.29
N THR A 37 -34.80 11.48 -1.64
CA THR A 37 -33.98 11.54 -0.44
C THR A 37 -32.63 10.88 -0.67
N SER A 38 -31.67 11.18 0.20
CA SER A 38 -30.34 10.61 0.11
C SER A 38 -29.74 10.38 1.48
N GLN A 39 -29.04 9.25 1.64
CA GLN A 39 -28.27 8.93 2.83
C GLN A 39 -26.79 8.88 2.48
N ALA A 40 -25.96 9.62 3.23
CA ALA A 40 -24.51 9.56 3.08
C ALA A 40 -23.98 8.19 3.54
N LEU A 41 -23.05 7.64 2.77
CA LEU A 41 -22.41 6.34 3.01
C LEU A 41 -20.97 6.54 3.46
N ASP A 42 -20.30 7.52 2.87
CA ASP A 42 -19.05 8.10 3.31
C ASP A 42 -18.96 9.58 2.89
N GLU A 43 -17.76 10.17 2.91
CA GLU A 43 -17.53 11.59 2.55
C GLU A 43 -17.82 11.90 1.06
N GLU A 44 -17.79 10.89 0.19
CA GLU A 44 -17.89 11.06 -1.26
C GLU A 44 -19.12 10.38 -1.86
N TRP A 45 -19.70 9.38 -1.21
CA TRP A 45 -20.79 8.57 -1.76
C TRP A 45 -22.08 8.70 -0.97
N ARG A 46 -23.19 8.67 -1.70
CA ARG A 46 -24.53 8.66 -1.13
C ARG A 46 -25.43 7.65 -1.84
N LEU A 47 -26.32 7.04 -1.08
CA LEU A 47 -27.46 6.29 -1.59
C LEU A 47 -28.55 7.31 -1.91
N VAL A 48 -29.03 7.32 -3.15
CA VAL A 48 -30.13 8.19 -3.58
C VAL A 48 -31.33 7.33 -3.91
N VAL A 49 -32.46 7.73 -3.34
CA VAL A 49 -33.72 7.01 -3.47
C VAL A 49 -34.77 7.98 -3.99
N ALA A 50 -35.38 7.62 -5.11
CA ALA A 50 -36.36 8.45 -5.81
C ALA A 50 -37.73 7.77 -5.84
N PHE A 51 -38.77 8.56 -5.63
CA PHE A 51 -40.16 8.11 -5.55
C PHE A 51 -40.97 8.69 -6.71
N THR A 52 -42.06 8.00 -7.07
CA THR A 52 -43.01 8.51 -8.07
C THR A 52 -43.74 9.75 -7.55
N ASP A 53 -44.18 9.69 -6.29
CA ASP A 53 -44.92 10.75 -5.60
C ASP A 53 -44.07 11.44 -4.52
N PRO A 54 -44.38 12.68 -4.13
CA PRO A 54 -43.68 13.38 -3.06
C PRO A 54 -43.69 12.57 -1.75
N ILE A 55 -42.54 12.52 -1.07
CA ILE A 55 -42.37 11.73 0.15
C ILE A 55 -43.22 12.34 1.27
N SER A 56 -44.25 11.62 1.71
CA SER A 56 -45.23 12.11 2.68
C SER A 56 -44.67 12.19 4.11
N ASP A 57 -43.81 11.23 4.48
CA ASP A 57 -43.10 11.20 5.77
C ASP A 57 -41.61 10.94 5.53
N ARG A 58 -40.88 12.03 5.27
CA ARG A 58 -39.43 11.98 5.02
C ARG A 58 -38.65 11.47 6.23
N SER A 59 -39.10 11.76 7.46
CA SER A 59 -38.39 11.33 8.66
C SER A 59 -38.41 9.82 8.85
N ALA A 60 -39.56 9.18 8.55
CA ALA A 60 -39.68 7.72 8.58
C ALA A 60 -38.80 7.05 7.53
N VAL A 61 -38.77 7.59 6.31
CA VAL A 61 -37.93 7.08 5.22
C VAL A 61 -36.45 7.20 5.56
N ASP A 62 -36.01 8.36 6.06
CA ASP A 62 -34.60 8.60 6.38
C ASP A 62 -34.11 7.63 7.49
N LYS A 63 -34.91 7.42 8.54
CA LYS A 63 -34.61 6.42 9.59
C LYS A 63 -34.54 4.99 9.05
N MET A 64 -35.40 4.66 8.10
CA MET A 64 -35.40 3.32 7.50
C MET A 64 -34.16 3.12 6.61
N LEU A 65 -33.79 4.14 5.84
CA LEU A 65 -32.57 4.13 5.05
C LEU A 65 -31.33 4.00 5.93
N GLU A 66 -31.24 4.76 7.02
CA GLU A 66 -30.14 4.64 7.98
C GLU A 66 -30.00 3.20 8.52
N ARG A 67 -31.12 2.57 8.90
CA ARG A 67 -31.15 1.18 9.38
C ARG A 67 -30.72 0.17 8.32
N LEU A 68 -31.12 0.36 7.06
CA LEU A 68 -30.75 -0.52 5.94
C LEU A 68 -29.29 -0.34 5.52
N VAL A 69 -28.78 0.89 5.59
CA VAL A 69 -27.44 1.26 5.17
C VAL A 69 -26.38 0.86 6.19
N SER A 70 -26.63 1.10 7.48
CA SER A 70 -25.63 0.95 8.55
C SER A 70 -24.88 -0.40 8.52
N PRO A 71 -25.54 -1.56 8.34
CA PRO A 71 -24.85 -2.85 8.28
C PRO A 71 -24.02 -3.07 7.00
N PHE A 72 -24.32 -2.33 5.94
CA PHE A 72 -23.77 -2.53 4.60
C PHE A 72 -22.65 -1.54 4.25
N VAL A 73 -22.40 -0.52 5.07
CA VAL A 73 -21.35 0.49 4.82
C VAL A 73 -19.99 -0.15 4.52
N ASP A 74 -19.57 -1.12 5.32
CA ASP A 74 -18.26 -1.78 5.12
C ASP A 74 -18.22 -2.68 3.88
N LEU A 75 -19.34 -3.35 3.55
CA LEU A 75 -19.46 -4.14 2.33
C LEU A 75 -19.40 -3.25 1.09
N LEU A 76 -20.16 -2.14 1.11
CA LEU A 76 -20.26 -1.19 0.02
C LEU A 76 -18.91 -0.49 -0.24
N ARG A 77 -18.18 -0.12 0.81
CA ARG A 77 -16.79 0.38 0.72
C ARG A 77 -15.85 -0.62 0.04
N SER A 78 -16.07 -1.92 0.21
CA SER A 78 -15.24 -2.94 -0.42
C SER A 78 -15.53 -3.13 -1.92
N VAL A 79 -16.72 -2.73 -2.37
CA VAL A 79 -17.22 -2.86 -3.74
C VAL A 79 -16.92 -1.60 -4.58
N THR A 80 -17.06 -0.41 -3.99
CA THR A 80 -16.87 0.88 -4.69
C THR A 80 -15.40 1.15 -5.09
N VAL A 81 -14.43 0.53 -4.41
CA VAL A 81 -12.99 0.61 -4.76
C VAL A 81 -12.69 0.01 -6.15
N VAL A 82 -13.53 -0.90 -6.65
CA VAL A 82 -13.28 -1.64 -7.91
C VAL A 82 -13.63 -0.82 -9.16
N LYS A 83 -14.23 0.37 -9.03
CA LYS A 83 -14.91 1.04 -10.15
C LYS A 83 -14.79 2.55 -10.28
N GLN A 84 -13.89 3.22 -9.58
CA GLN A 84 -13.52 4.58 -10.02
C GLN A 84 -12.50 4.48 -11.17
N PRO A 85 -12.77 5.02 -12.37
CA PRO A 85 -11.75 5.82 -13.00
C PRO A 85 -11.48 6.94 -12.01
N VAL A 86 -10.31 6.94 -11.39
CA VAL A 86 -9.96 7.98 -10.44
C VAL A 86 -10.09 9.32 -11.19
N GLN A 87 -11.12 10.12 -10.87
CA GLN A 87 -11.22 11.51 -11.30
C GLN A 87 -10.21 12.31 -10.46
N LEU A 88 -8.93 12.01 -10.66
CA LEU A 88 -7.86 12.88 -10.27
C LEU A 88 -7.89 14.02 -11.26
N ASP A 89 -8.34 15.17 -10.77
CA ASP A 89 -8.35 16.43 -11.49
C ASP A 89 -6.91 16.69 -11.96
N ARG A 90 -6.63 16.35 -13.23
CA ARG A 90 -5.29 16.32 -13.83
C ARG A 90 -4.62 17.70 -13.84
N GLY A 91 -5.38 18.76 -13.55
CA GLY A 91 -4.94 20.15 -13.59
C GLY A 91 -4.56 20.78 -12.25
N THR A 92 -4.91 20.19 -11.10
CA THR A 92 -4.84 20.92 -9.80
C THR A 92 -4.28 20.13 -8.63
N THR A 93 -4.13 18.81 -8.75
CA THR A 93 -3.64 18.00 -7.63
C THR A 93 -2.15 18.24 -7.41
N ARG A 94 -1.79 18.98 -6.36
CA ARG A 94 -0.39 19.15 -5.95
C ARG A 94 0.27 17.78 -5.78
N PRO A 95 1.50 17.54 -6.28
CA PRO A 95 2.19 16.24 -6.18
C PRO A 95 2.20 15.63 -4.77
N ALA A 96 2.34 16.46 -3.75
CA ALA A 96 2.30 16.03 -2.35
C ALA A 96 0.95 15.41 -1.94
N ALA A 97 -0.17 15.87 -2.51
CA ALA A 97 -1.50 15.35 -2.21
C ALA A 97 -1.74 13.98 -2.87
N ALA A 98 -1.29 13.80 -4.13
CA ALA A 98 -1.34 12.51 -4.82
C ALA A 98 -0.50 11.46 -4.08
N GLN A 99 0.70 11.87 -3.64
CA GLN A 99 1.56 11.00 -2.85
C GLN A 99 0.96 10.63 -1.50
N ALA A 100 0.38 11.59 -0.77
CA ALA A 100 -0.27 11.30 0.52
C ALA A 100 -1.46 10.34 0.36
N ARG A 101 -2.19 10.42 -0.76
CA ARG A 101 -3.27 9.48 -1.09
C ARG A 101 -2.73 8.08 -1.35
N LEU A 102 -1.63 7.93 -2.10
CA LEU A 102 -0.99 6.63 -2.31
C LEU A 102 -0.48 6.04 -0.99
N ASP A 103 0.20 6.83 -0.17
CA ASP A 103 0.71 6.38 1.13
C ASP A 103 -0.41 5.85 2.03
N ARG A 104 -1.56 6.55 2.06
CA ARG A 104 -2.74 6.12 2.81
C ARG A 104 -3.34 4.83 2.26
N ALA A 105 -3.46 4.71 0.93
CA ALA A 105 -4.00 3.51 0.29
C ALA A 105 -3.12 2.28 0.57
N LEU A 106 -1.80 2.45 0.54
CA LEU A 106 -0.83 1.40 0.86
C LEU A 106 -0.89 1.01 2.35
N ALA A 107 -0.98 1.98 3.27
CA ALA A 107 -1.15 1.70 4.69
C ALA A 107 -2.44 0.89 4.96
N GLN A 108 -3.58 1.34 4.41
CA GLN A 108 -4.86 0.63 4.55
C GLN A 108 -4.85 -0.77 3.94
N LEU A 109 -4.12 -0.96 2.83
CA LEU A 109 -3.92 -2.28 2.25
C LEU A 109 -3.12 -3.19 3.20
N ALA A 110 -2.02 -2.69 3.77
CA ALA A 110 -1.22 -3.45 4.73
C ALA A 110 -2.05 -3.88 5.94
N ASP A 111 -2.81 -2.95 6.53
CA ASP A 111 -3.68 -3.22 7.68
C ASP A 111 -4.73 -4.31 7.38
N ARG A 112 -5.44 -4.22 6.25
CA ARG A 112 -6.46 -5.21 5.87
C ARG A 112 -5.86 -6.59 5.58
N ALA A 113 -4.66 -6.62 4.99
CA ALA A 113 -3.93 -7.84 4.70
C ALA A 113 -3.29 -8.48 5.95
N GLY A 114 -3.11 -7.72 7.03
CA GLY A 114 -2.31 -8.14 8.18
C GLY A 114 -0.81 -8.14 7.89
N ALA A 115 -0.37 -7.28 6.96
CA ALA A 115 1.03 -7.12 6.58
C ALA A 115 1.71 -6.07 7.47
N SER A 116 3.01 -6.24 7.70
CA SER A 116 3.86 -5.24 8.37
C SER A 116 3.97 -3.96 7.54
N CYS A 117 4.01 -4.09 6.22
CA CYS A 117 3.88 -2.96 5.31
C CYS A 117 3.43 -3.38 3.91
N SER A 118 3.10 -2.38 3.09
CA SER A 118 2.95 -2.54 1.65
C SER A 118 3.71 -1.47 0.89
N LEU A 119 4.18 -1.81 -0.31
CA LEU A 119 4.97 -0.93 -1.16
C LEU A 119 4.82 -1.30 -2.64
N VAL A 120 5.04 -0.33 -3.52
CA VAL A 120 5.10 -0.51 -4.96
C VAL A 120 6.54 -0.38 -5.42
N ILE A 121 7.02 -1.31 -6.22
CA ILE A 121 8.36 -1.28 -6.82
C ILE A 121 8.21 -1.16 -8.33
N ASP A 122 8.86 -0.18 -8.95
CA ASP A 122 9.03 -0.15 -10.40
C ASP A 122 10.07 -1.18 -10.80
N ASP A 123 9.72 -2.15 -11.64
CA ASP A 123 10.54 -3.26 -12.13
C ASP A 123 11.72 -2.83 -13.02
N ARG A 124 11.68 -1.62 -13.57
CA ARG A 124 12.65 -1.12 -14.57
C ARG A 124 13.45 0.09 -14.11
N SER A 125 13.04 0.74 -13.04
CA SER A 125 13.74 1.89 -12.47
C SER A 125 14.15 1.60 -11.01
N PRO A 126 14.93 2.50 -10.36
CA PRO A 126 15.21 2.39 -8.94
C PRO A 126 14.04 2.89 -8.06
N MET A 127 12.91 3.29 -8.67
CA MET A 127 11.80 3.91 -7.96
C MET A 127 10.99 2.92 -7.14
N LEU A 128 10.59 3.41 -5.96
CA LEU A 128 9.66 2.74 -5.08
C LEU A 128 8.68 3.75 -4.49
N TRP A 129 7.48 3.26 -4.19
CA TRP A 129 6.46 4.00 -3.46
C TRP A 129 6.06 3.20 -2.24
N GLY A 130 5.84 3.88 -1.12
CA GLY A 130 5.50 3.26 0.14
C GLY A 130 5.09 4.30 1.15
N PRO A 131 4.55 3.90 2.31
CA PRO A 131 4.28 4.82 3.41
C PRO A 131 5.47 5.75 3.63
N GLY A 132 5.20 7.04 3.84
CA GLY A 132 6.23 8.07 4.00
C GLY A 132 7.24 7.79 5.12
N THR A 133 6.92 6.90 6.05
CA THR A 133 7.88 6.34 7.00
C THR A 133 8.97 5.56 6.27
N ILE A 134 8.65 4.48 5.55
CA ILE A 134 9.62 3.64 4.80
C ILE A 134 10.51 4.46 3.86
N ARG A 135 9.92 5.41 3.12
CA ARG A 135 10.64 6.25 2.15
C ARG A 135 11.64 7.24 2.74
N ARG A 136 11.65 7.43 4.06
CA ARG A 136 12.69 8.22 4.75
C ARG A 136 14.01 7.48 4.88
N VAL A 137 13.98 6.15 4.84
CA VAL A 137 15.18 5.29 4.99
C VAL A 137 15.51 4.57 3.70
N ILE A 138 14.50 3.95 3.08
CA ILE A 138 14.67 3.30 1.78
C ILE A 138 14.35 4.32 0.71
N ILE A 139 15.40 4.99 0.22
CA ILE A 139 15.30 6.05 -0.78
C ILE A 139 14.94 5.44 -2.14
N ASP A 140 15.57 4.30 -2.47
CA ASP A 140 15.43 3.62 -3.74
C ASP A 140 15.72 2.10 -3.63
N VAL A 141 15.50 1.39 -4.74
CA VAL A 141 15.70 -0.06 -4.84
C VAL A 141 17.16 -0.46 -4.59
N GLU A 142 18.13 0.35 -5.02
CA GLU A 142 19.56 0.05 -4.88
C GLU A 142 19.99 0.09 -3.41
N THR A 143 19.59 1.14 -2.72
CA THR A 143 19.78 1.32 -1.26
C THR A 143 19.16 0.14 -0.51
N ALA A 144 17.93 -0.27 -0.86
CA ALA A 144 17.29 -1.43 -0.24
C ALA A 144 18.07 -2.74 -0.45
N ILE A 145 18.68 -2.94 -1.63
CA ILE A 145 19.49 -4.14 -1.90
C ILE A 145 20.78 -4.14 -1.07
N ILE A 146 21.41 -2.98 -0.91
CA ILE A 146 22.59 -2.82 -0.04
C ILE A 146 22.19 -3.13 1.41
N ASP A 147 21.07 -2.57 1.88
CA ASP A 147 20.51 -2.78 3.21
C ASP A 147 20.25 -4.26 3.50
N ALA A 148 19.60 -4.95 2.57
CA ALA A 148 19.33 -6.38 2.68
C ALA A 148 20.62 -7.22 2.67
N SER A 149 21.62 -6.81 1.89
CA SER A 149 22.92 -7.49 1.83
C SER A 149 23.68 -7.34 3.15
N LEU A 150 23.61 -6.17 3.77
CA LEU A 150 24.19 -5.94 5.10
C LEU A 150 23.53 -6.83 6.14
N LEU A 151 22.20 -6.92 6.14
CA LEU A 151 21.44 -7.79 7.07
C LEU A 151 21.81 -9.27 6.93
N LYS A 152 21.97 -9.76 5.70
CA LYS A 152 22.40 -11.14 5.45
C LYS A 152 23.77 -11.42 6.06
N LYS A 153 24.72 -10.48 5.94
CA LYS A 153 26.05 -10.61 6.53
C LYS A 153 25.99 -10.62 8.07
N LEU A 154 25.03 -9.91 8.67
CA LEU A 154 24.87 -9.83 10.12
C LEU A 154 24.25 -11.10 10.77
N ASP A 155 24.00 -12.15 9.96
CA ASP A 155 23.53 -13.50 10.34
C ASP A 155 22.44 -13.50 11.42
N GLY A 156 21.47 -12.60 11.27
CA GLY A 156 20.37 -12.48 12.20
C GLY A 156 19.26 -11.63 11.62
N SER A 157 18.05 -12.20 11.61
CA SER A 157 16.86 -11.37 11.64
C SER A 157 16.97 -10.49 12.88
N PRO A 158 16.79 -9.16 12.80
CA PRO A 158 16.66 -8.35 14.01
C PRO A 158 15.55 -8.97 14.84
N GLU A 159 15.86 -9.41 16.07
CA GLU A 159 14.81 -9.87 16.95
C GLU A 159 13.86 -8.69 17.21
N PRO A 160 12.53 -8.87 17.07
CA PRO A 160 11.54 -7.79 17.11
C PRO A 160 11.49 -6.99 18.43
N THR A 161 12.19 -7.45 19.46
CA THR A 161 11.92 -7.11 20.86
C THR A 161 12.96 -6.19 21.50
N SER A 162 14.11 -5.94 20.86
CA SER A 162 15.16 -5.13 21.48
C SER A 162 14.97 -3.63 21.21
N ARG A 163 14.95 -2.82 22.27
CA ARG A 163 14.88 -1.34 22.19
C ARG A 163 16.02 -0.81 21.32
N GLY A 164 15.71 0.14 20.42
CA GLY A 164 16.60 0.57 19.32
C GLY A 164 18.05 0.92 19.67
N ARG A 165 18.38 1.35 20.89
CA ARG A 165 19.79 1.56 21.31
C ARG A 165 20.59 0.25 21.37
N PHE A 166 19.99 -0.81 21.91
CA PHE A 166 20.62 -2.12 22.02
C PHE A 166 20.87 -2.74 20.64
N VAL A 167 19.93 -2.55 19.71
CA VAL A 167 20.06 -3.05 18.33
C VAL A 167 21.16 -2.30 17.58
N ARG A 168 21.30 -0.98 17.76
CA ARG A 168 22.38 -0.19 17.12
C ARG A 168 23.77 -0.68 17.54
N ASP A 169 23.99 -0.82 18.85
CA ASP A 169 25.30 -1.21 19.38
C ASP A 169 25.62 -2.67 18.98
N THR A 170 24.63 -3.56 19.08
CA THR A 170 24.77 -4.96 18.62
C THR A 170 25.09 -5.05 17.12
N MET A 171 24.43 -4.24 16.28
CA MET A 171 24.71 -4.23 14.85
C MET A 171 26.12 -3.74 14.55
N ARG A 172 26.61 -2.71 15.26
CA ARG A 172 28.00 -2.25 15.11
C ARG A 172 29.01 -3.29 15.53
N GLU A 173 28.84 -3.92 16.69
CA GLU A 173 29.72 -4.99 17.15
C GLU A 173 29.80 -6.14 16.13
N ARG A 174 28.66 -6.50 15.54
CA ARG A 174 28.61 -7.50 14.47
C ARG A 174 29.28 -7.03 13.18
N LEU A 175 29.16 -5.75 12.80
CA LEU A 175 29.88 -5.21 11.64
C LEU A 175 31.39 -5.25 11.82
N ASP A 176 31.88 -4.88 13.00
CA ASP A 176 33.30 -4.94 13.34
C ASP A 176 33.82 -6.39 13.25
N ALA A 177 33.01 -7.35 13.68
CA ALA A 177 33.33 -8.78 13.59
C ALA A 177 33.38 -9.32 12.15
N LEU A 178 32.75 -8.66 11.18
CA LEU A 178 32.74 -9.08 9.77
C LEU A 178 34.06 -8.78 9.02
N GLY A 179 34.99 -8.04 9.63
CA GLY A 179 36.27 -7.73 9.01
C GLY A 179 36.14 -6.95 7.69
N LEU A 180 35.14 -6.08 7.60
CA LEU A 180 34.86 -5.26 6.41
C LEU A 180 36.04 -4.32 6.08
N GLN A 181 36.17 -3.95 4.81
CA GLN A 181 37.15 -2.93 4.43
C GLN A 181 36.76 -1.56 5.02
N PRO A 182 37.71 -0.66 5.29
CA PRO A 182 37.41 0.63 5.95
C PRO A 182 36.31 1.45 5.25
N ALA A 183 36.28 1.43 3.92
CA ALA A 183 35.24 2.12 3.15
C ALA A 183 33.85 1.48 3.32
N GLU A 184 33.78 0.15 3.44
CA GLU A 184 32.53 -0.58 3.67
C GLU A 184 32.02 -0.36 5.09
N THR A 185 32.92 -0.29 6.09
CA THR A 185 32.57 0.04 7.48
C THR A 185 31.94 1.42 7.58
N VAL A 186 32.56 2.44 6.97
CA VAL A 186 32.02 3.82 6.98
C VAL A 186 30.63 3.89 6.36
N GLU A 187 30.42 3.21 5.24
CA GLU A 187 29.10 3.17 4.58
C GLU A 187 28.06 2.43 5.42
N ALA A 188 28.42 1.29 6.00
CA ALA A 188 27.55 0.50 6.86
C ALA A 188 27.17 1.26 8.14
N ASP A 189 28.11 2.01 8.74
CA ASP A 189 27.86 2.87 9.88
C ASP A 189 26.91 4.02 9.55
N ALA A 190 27.08 4.64 8.37
CA ALA A 190 26.18 5.67 7.89
C ALA A 190 24.76 5.11 7.68
N GLN A 191 24.64 3.89 7.14
CA GLN A 191 23.35 3.21 6.95
C GLN A 191 22.66 2.89 8.28
N ILE A 192 23.38 2.28 9.22
CA ILE A 192 22.88 2.00 10.58
C ILE A 192 22.42 3.28 11.25
N SER A 193 23.23 4.35 11.16
CA SER A 193 22.88 5.64 11.76
C SER A 193 21.55 6.16 11.20
N ARG A 194 21.36 6.12 9.87
CA ARG A 194 20.11 6.50 9.20
C ARG A 194 18.90 5.71 9.71
N TRP A 195 19.01 4.39 9.84
CA TRP A 195 17.93 3.56 10.36
C TRP A 195 17.51 3.97 11.78
N PHE A 196 18.48 4.12 12.67
CA PHE A 196 18.21 4.37 14.07
C PHE A 196 17.88 5.83 14.40
N ASP A 197 18.33 6.80 13.61
CA ASP A 197 17.92 8.19 13.78
C ASP A 197 16.42 8.34 13.49
N ALA A 198 15.88 7.53 12.57
CA ALA A 198 14.46 7.53 12.29
C ALA A 198 13.64 6.55 13.16
N GLU A 199 14.23 5.53 13.80
CA GLU A 199 13.59 4.74 14.88
C GLU A 199 13.18 5.59 16.09
N GLN A 200 13.97 6.63 16.41
CA GLN A 200 13.62 7.57 17.49
C GLN A 200 12.27 8.27 17.25
N VAL A 201 11.79 8.27 16.01
CA VAL A 201 10.53 8.90 15.61
C VAL A 201 9.34 7.92 15.67
N ALA A 202 9.57 6.61 15.51
CA ALA A 202 8.51 5.59 15.49
C ALA A 202 9.03 4.20 15.92
N PRO A 203 8.67 3.70 17.12
CA PRO A 203 9.10 2.37 17.58
C PRO A 203 8.63 1.22 16.67
N GLY A 204 9.52 0.25 16.40
CA GLY A 204 9.24 -0.94 15.56
C GLY A 204 9.35 -0.69 14.06
N TRP A 205 9.73 0.52 13.66
CA TRP A 205 9.79 0.92 12.26
C TRP A 205 11.07 0.44 11.57
N VAL A 206 12.20 0.36 12.27
CA VAL A 206 13.42 -0.26 11.76
C VAL A 206 13.14 -1.67 11.28
N GLN A 207 12.46 -2.49 12.09
CA GLN A 207 12.10 -3.85 11.68
C GLN A 207 11.29 -3.84 10.37
N THR A 208 10.31 -2.95 10.25
CA THR A 208 9.50 -2.81 9.03
C THR A 208 10.36 -2.43 7.81
N CYS A 209 11.32 -1.53 7.97
CA CYS A 209 12.25 -1.17 6.90
C CYS A 209 13.17 -2.34 6.52
N LEU A 210 13.68 -3.09 7.49
CA LEU A 210 14.55 -4.24 7.23
C LEU A 210 13.78 -5.37 6.51
N LEU A 211 12.52 -5.60 6.87
CA LEU A 211 11.63 -6.50 6.15
C LEU A 211 11.37 -6.01 4.71
N ALA A 212 11.11 -4.70 4.53
CA ALA A 212 10.91 -4.11 3.21
C ALA A 212 12.16 -4.23 2.32
N ALA A 213 13.35 -3.94 2.84
CA ALA A 213 14.62 -4.13 2.15
C ALA A 213 14.82 -5.59 1.74
N THR A 214 14.54 -6.54 2.64
CA THR A 214 14.60 -7.98 2.36
C THR A 214 13.65 -8.39 1.23
N ALA A 215 12.42 -7.85 1.20
CA ALA A 215 11.47 -8.10 0.13
C ALA A 215 11.94 -7.52 -1.21
N ILE A 216 12.47 -6.29 -1.22
CA ILE A 216 13.01 -5.66 -2.42
C ILE A 216 14.19 -6.46 -2.97
N ASP A 217 15.13 -6.89 -2.14
CA ASP A 217 16.24 -7.75 -2.57
C ASP A 217 15.77 -9.13 -3.07
N ALA A 218 14.78 -9.74 -2.43
CA ALA A 218 14.22 -11.00 -2.91
C ALA A 218 13.57 -10.88 -4.30
N LEU A 219 13.02 -9.70 -4.63
CA LEU A 219 12.39 -9.45 -5.92
C LEU A 219 13.38 -8.95 -6.98
N ARG A 220 14.29 -8.05 -6.61
CA ARG A 220 15.14 -7.25 -7.51
C ARG A 220 16.63 -7.42 -7.31
N GLY A 221 17.07 -8.10 -6.25
CA GLY A 221 18.48 -8.33 -5.96
C GLY A 221 19.20 -9.11 -7.06
N PRO A 222 20.53 -8.97 -7.16
CA PRO A 222 21.33 -9.56 -8.24
C PRO A 222 21.28 -11.09 -8.25
N ALA A 223 21.25 -11.70 -7.05
CA ALA A 223 21.09 -13.15 -6.91
C ALA A 223 19.77 -13.65 -7.51
N ASN A 224 18.72 -12.82 -7.55
CA ASN A 224 17.40 -13.16 -8.08
C ASN A 224 17.19 -12.62 -9.51
N ALA A 225 18.22 -12.06 -10.15
CA ALA A 225 18.12 -11.50 -11.49
C ALA A 225 17.72 -12.56 -12.53
N HIS A 226 18.20 -13.80 -12.36
CA HIS A 226 17.84 -14.94 -13.21
C HIS A 226 16.39 -15.43 -13.02
N LEU A 227 15.77 -15.11 -11.88
CA LEU A 227 14.37 -15.43 -11.60
C LEU A 227 13.43 -14.37 -12.14
N ARG A 228 13.93 -13.17 -12.51
CA ARG A 228 13.12 -12.13 -13.16
C ARG A 228 12.44 -12.76 -14.38
N PRO A 229 11.11 -12.78 -14.43
CA PRO A 229 10.42 -13.58 -15.42
C PRO A 229 10.83 -13.18 -16.83
N VAL A 230 11.00 -14.20 -17.65
CA VAL A 230 10.60 -14.19 -19.06
C VAL A 230 9.09 -13.90 -19.05
N GLU A 231 8.74 -12.61 -19.10
CA GLU A 231 7.42 -11.98 -19.34
C GLU A 231 6.17 -12.41 -18.53
N ASP A 232 6.11 -13.56 -17.83
CA ASP A 232 4.80 -14.20 -17.56
C ASP A 232 4.44 -14.50 -16.08
N THR A 233 5.31 -14.22 -15.09
CA THR A 233 4.88 -14.40 -13.67
C THR A 233 4.24 -13.14 -13.11
N LEU A 234 2.90 -13.13 -13.08
CA LEU A 234 2.08 -12.07 -12.47
C LEU A 234 2.14 -12.04 -10.94
N ARG A 235 2.72 -13.06 -10.30
CA ARG A 235 2.67 -13.30 -8.86
C ARG A 235 3.96 -13.95 -8.36
N ARG A 236 4.41 -13.54 -7.18
CA ARG A 236 5.49 -14.17 -6.42
C ARG A 236 5.12 -14.25 -4.95
N VAL A 237 5.46 -15.36 -4.32
CA VAL A 237 5.30 -15.57 -2.88
C VAL A 237 6.59 -16.13 -2.31
N ILE A 238 6.99 -15.60 -1.16
CA ILE A 238 8.18 -16.00 -0.43
C ILE A 238 7.78 -16.26 1.02
N HIS A 239 8.15 -17.43 1.54
CA HIS A 239 8.03 -17.80 2.94
C HIS A 239 9.42 -18.12 3.49
N ARG A 240 9.76 -17.53 4.63
CA ARG A 240 10.96 -17.80 5.41
C ARG A 240 10.62 -17.67 6.90
N GLU A 241 11.51 -18.18 7.74
CA GLU A 241 11.40 -17.95 9.19
C GLU A 241 11.38 -16.44 9.47
N ASN A 242 10.35 -15.97 10.18
CA ASN A 242 10.13 -14.55 10.52
C ASN A 242 10.01 -13.58 9.33
N PHE A 243 9.77 -14.08 8.11
CA PHE A 243 9.60 -13.24 6.93
C PHE A 243 8.66 -13.87 5.90
N GLY A 244 7.66 -13.09 5.47
CA GLY A 244 6.76 -13.44 4.37
C GLY A 244 6.68 -12.29 3.37
N CYS A 245 6.55 -12.60 2.08
CA CYS A 245 6.27 -11.60 1.06
C CYS A 245 5.33 -12.15 0.00
N LEU A 246 4.28 -11.40 -0.31
CA LEU A 246 3.46 -11.59 -1.51
C LEU A 246 3.64 -10.39 -2.42
N ALA A 247 4.07 -10.64 -3.67
CA ALA A 247 4.22 -9.61 -4.68
C ALA A 247 3.37 -9.93 -5.91
N ARG A 248 2.65 -8.94 -6.43
CA ARG A 248 1.80 -9.08 -7.61
C ARG A 248 2.14 -8.00 -8.64
N ARG A 249 2.26 -8.38 -9.91
CA ARG A 249 2.46 -7.41 -11.00
C ARG A 249 1.17 -6.67 -11.31
N PHE A 250 1.29 -5.39 -11.61
CA PHE A 250 0.25 -4.57 -12.25
C PHE A 250 0.89 -3.58 -13.23
N ALA A 251 0.10 -3.07 -14.19
CA ALA A 251 0.55 -2.22 -15.30
C ALA A 251 1.85 -2.67 -16.00
N ASN A 252 2.10 -3.98 -16.04
CA ASN A 252 3.28 -4.64 -16.64
C ASN A 252 4.68 -4.27 -16.08
N GLN A 253 4.80 -3.22 -15.28
CA GLN A 253 6.10 -2.71 -14.80
C GLN A 253 6.16 -2.46 -13.30
N TYR A 254 5.09 -2.69 -12.56
CA TYR A 254 5.07 -2.49 -11.11
C TYR A 254 4.81 -3.78 -10.36
N TRP A 255 5.47 -3.91 -9.22
CA TRP A 255 5.17 -4.91 -8.21
C TRP A 255 4.46 -4.26 -7.03
N LEU A 256 3.23 -4.67 -6.74
CA LEU A 256 2.58 -4.41 -5.46
C LEU A 256 3.01 -5.50 -4.46
N CYS A 257 3.70 -5.10 -3.41
CA CYS A 257 4.28 -6.01 -2.42
C CYS A 257 3.58 -5.84 -1.07
N LEU A 258 3.23 -6.96 -0.45
CA LEU A 258 2.82 -7.09 0.94
C LEU A 258 3.94 -7.82 1.68
N VAL A 259 4.41 -7.24 2.78
CA VAL A 259 5.55 -7.76 3.55
C VAL A 259 5.09 -8.09 4.96
N PHE A 260 5.43 -9.28 5.43
CA PHE A 260 5.00 -9.85 6.70
C PHE A 260 6.22 -10.22 7.55
N SER A 261 6.11 -10.04 8.86
CA SER A 261 7.13 -10.43 9.84
C SER A 261 7.09 -11.92 10.22
N GLY A 262 6.44 -12.76 9.41
CA GLY A 262 6.22 -14.18 9.71
C GLY A 262 5.23 -14.84 8.74
N GLU A 263 4.61 -15.94 9.20
CA GLU A 263 3.59 -16.67 8.45
C GLU A 263 2.37 -15.79 8.13
N PHE A 264 1.79 -15.99 6.94
CA PHE A 264 0.62 -15.26 6.50
C PHE A 264 -0.28 -16.11 5.60
N SER A 265 -1.56 -15.74 5.55
CA SER A 265 -2.51 -16.38 4.63
C SER A 265 -2.36 -15.80 3.23
N GLU A 266 -1.79 -16.59 2.30
CA GLU A 266 -1.64 -16.21 0.89
C GLU A 266 -2.97 -15.82 0.25
N LEU A 267 -4.04 -16.59 0.50
CA LEU A 267 -5.36 -16.32 -0.05
C LEU A 267 -5.92 -14.97 0.40
N ARG A 268 -5.79 -14.65 1.69
CA ARG A 268 -6.23 -13.35 2.23
C ARG A 268 -5.40 -12.21 1.65
N ALA A 269 -4.08 -12.35 1.68
CA ALA A 269 -3.15 -11.33 1.17
C ALA A 269 -3.41 -11.04 -0.32
N GLU A 270 -3.55 -12.10 -1.13
CA GLU A 270 -3.82 -11.98 -2.56
C GLU A 270 -5.19 -11.35 -2.84
N ALA A 271 -6.25 -11.76 -2.12
CA ALA A 271 -7.56 -11.17 -2.28
C ALA A 271 -7.55 -9.66 -1.98
N GLN A 272 -6.83 -9.21 -0.95
CA GLN A 272 -6.67 -7.79 -0.65
C GLN A 272 -5.86 -7.05 -1.71
N ALA A 273 -4.76 -7.63 -2.19
CA ALA A 273 -3.95 -7.07 -3.26
C ALA A 273 -4.74 -6.91 -4.57
N ILE A 274 -5.52 -7.93 -4.97
CA ILE A 274 -6.37 -7.88 -6.18
C ILE A 274 -7.40 -6.74 -6.07
N ARG A 275 -8.05 -6.61 -4.92
CA ARG A 275 -9.06 -5.55 -4.70
C ARG A 275 -8.46 -4.14 -4.71
N ALA A 276 -7.23 -3.99 -4.20
CA ALA A 276 -6.57 -2.69 -4.10
C ALA A 276 -5.81 -2.27 -5.36
N ALA A 277 -5.40 -3.22 -6.21
CA ALA A 277 -4.55 -2.96 -7.37
C ALA A 277 -5.08 -1.86 -8.31
N PRO A 278 -6.37 -1.80 -8.70
CA PRO A 278 -6.85 -0.76 -9.62
C PRO A 278 -6.69 0.66 -9.08
N LEU A 279 -6.98 0.86 -7.78
CA LEU A 279 -6.83 2.16 -7.12
C LEU A 279 -5.35 2.55 -7.01
N ILE A 280 -4.49 1.61 -6.61
CA ILE A 280 -3.05 1.85 -6.47
C ILE A 280 -2.43 2.17 -7.83
N GLU A 281 -2.80 1.44 -8.88
CA GLU A 281 -2.37 1.68 -10.26
C GLU A 281 -2.73 3.10 -10.71
N ALA A 282 -3.99 3.50 -10.51
CA ALA A 282 -4.41 4.85 -10.83
C ALA A 282 -3.63 5.89 -10.03
N LEU A 283 -3.40 5.70 -8.73
CA LEU A 283 -2.64 6.64 -7.90
C LEU A 283 -1.18 6.77 -8.34
N VAL A 284 -0.51 5.65 -8.66
CA VAL A 284 0.88 5.63 -9.16
C VAL A 284 0.99 6.39 -10.47
N HIS A 285 0.06 6.19 -11.41
CA HIS A 285 0.06 6.89 -12.71
C HIS A 285 -0.17 8.41 -12.63
N HIS A 286 -0.70 8.91 -11.52
CA HIS A 286 -0.91 10.35 -11.30
C HIS A 286 0.20 11.02 -10.50
N LEU A 287 1.20 10.25 -10.05
CA LEU A 287 2.41 10.87 -9.53
C LEU A 287 3.17 11.50 -10.70
N PRO A 288 3.81 12.67 -10.49
CA PRO A 288 4.63 13.26 -11.53
C PRO A 288 5.70 12.24 -11.96
N PRO A 289 6.09 12.23 -13.25
CA PRO A 289 7.27 11.49 -13.66
C PRO A 289 8.43 11.97 -12.78
N VAL A 290 8.97 11.06 -11.96
CA VAL A 290 10.16 11.36 -11.18
C VAL A 290 11.31 11.29 -12.17
N GLU A 291 11.83 12.45 -12.58
CA GLU A 291 13.15 12.47 -13.21
C GLU A 291 14.13 11.97 -12.15
N PRO A 292 14.93 10.92 -12.42
CA PRO A 292 16.01 10.58 -11.51
C PRO A 292 16.90 11.82 -11.40
N ASP A 293 17.15 12.29 -10.18
CA ASP A 293 18.05 13.41 -9.95
C ASP A 293 19.39 13.10 -10.64
N SER A 294 19.65 13.81 -11.75
CA SER A 294 20.90 13.70 -12.52
C SER A 294 22.13 14.20 -11.73
N GLY A 295 21.96 14.61 -10.48
CA GLY A 295 23.00 15.11 -9.58
C GLY A 295 23.77 14.03 -8.80
N GLY A 296 23.23 12.81 -8.70
CA GLY A 296 23.94 11.70 -8.10
C GLY A 296 24.71 10.95 -9.19
N LYS A 297 25.99 11.28 -9.42
CA LYS A 297 26.89 10.27 -9.98
C LYS A 297 26.88 9.11 -9.00
N SER A 298 26.01 8.13 -9.23
CA SER A 298 26.11 6.82 -8.63
C SER A 298 27.44 6.28 -9.12
N LYS A 299 28.51 6.57 -8.36
CA LYS A 299 29.65 5.67 -8.32
C LYS A 299 28.99 4.38 -7.89
N ALA A 300 28.77 3.49 -8.85
CA ALA A 300 28.60 2.09 -8.56
C ALA A 300 29.84 1.71 -7.74
N SER A 301 29.73 1.87 -6.43
CA SER A 301 30.66 1.34 -5.46
C SER A 301 30.46 -0.15 -5.64
N SER A 302 31.35 -0.72 -6.43
CA SER A 302 31.46 -2.13 -6.69
C SER A 302 31.76 -2.82 -5.36
N LEU A 303 30.73 -3.03 -4.55
CA LEU A 303 30.61 -4.21 -3.72
C LEU A 303 30.69 -5.37 -4.70
N ARG A 304 31.92 -5.85 -4.93
CA ARG A 304 32.12 -7.15 -5.54
C ARG A 304 31.48 -8.15 -4.58
N LEU A 305 30.27 -8.59 -4.93
CA LEU A 305 29.69 -9.81 -4.43
C LEU A 305 30.68 -10.94 -4.77
N VAL A 306 31.45 -11.35 -3.77
CA VAL A 306 32.17 -12.62 -3.75
C VAL A 306 31.33 -13.62 -2.98
#